data_AF-A0A1F5L699-F1
#
_entry.id   AF-A0A1F5L699-F1
#
_cell.length_a   1.000
_cell.length_b   1.000
_cell.length_c   1.000
_cell.angle_alpha   90.00
_cell.angle_beta   90.00
_cell.angle_gamma   90.00
#
_symmetry.space_group_name_H-M   'P 1'
#
loop_
_entity.id
_entity.type
_entity.pdbx_description
1 polymer ?
#
loop_
_entity_poly.entity_id
_entity_poly.type
_entity_poly.pdbx_seq_one_letter_code
_entity_poly.pdbx_strand_id
1 'polypeptide(L)' 'MAQLYTSQRSAIIYAHKNGATQVQLANDFGYSRRTIYNTLKRYSEGEKLENREKSGRPAIINL' A
#
# COMPACT_ATOMS: atom_id res chain seq x y z
N MET A 1 -4.90 -10.56 6.19
CA MET A 1 -3.88 -9.73 5.50
C MET A 1 -3.38 -8.69 6.47
N ALA A 2 -2.11 -8.77 6.89
CA ALA A 2 -1.52 -7.80 7.81
C ALA A 2 -1.47 -6.41 7.16
N GLN A 3 -1.74 -5.38 7.96
CA GLN A 3 -1.74 -3.99 7.52
C GLN A 3 -0.30 -3.45 7.50
N LEU A 4 0.08 -2.80 6.40
CA LEU A 4 1.37 -2.11 6.29
C LEU A 4 1.35 -0.84 7.16
N TYR A 5 2.39 -0.67 7.98
CA TYR A 5 2.65 0.58 8.68
C TYR A 5 3.25 1.62 7.73
N THR A 6 3.11 2.91 8.07
CA THR A 6 3.66 4.02 7.26
C THR A 6 5.16 3.88 7.04
N SER A 7 5.92 3.45 8.07
CA SER A 7 7.36 3.19 7.96
C SER A 7 7.70 2.12 6.91
N GLN A 8 6.94 1.03 6.87
CA GLN A 8 7.13 -0.03 5.88
C GLN A 8 6.80 0.44 4.47
N ARG A 9 5.75 1.25 4.30
CA ARG A 9 5.41 1.85 3.00
C ARG A 9 6.51 2.76 2.50
N SER A 10 7.03 3.63 3.37
CA SER A 10 8.15 4.52 3.03
C SER A 10 9.40 3.74 2.63
N ALA A 11 9.72 2.65 3.33
CA ALA A 11 10.85 1.79 3.00
C ALA A 11 10.69 1.10 1.63
N ILE A 12 9.50 0.56 1.34
CA ILE A 12 9.17 -0.04 0.02
C ILE A 12 9.34 0.99 -1.10
N ILE A 13 8.81 2.21 -0.92
CA ILE A 13 8.90 3.28 -1.92
C ILE A 13 10.35 3.71 -2.13
N TYR A 14 11.10 3.90 -1.04
CA TYR A 14 12.52 4.26 -1.12
C TYR A 14 13.33 3.20 -1.87
N ALA A 15 13.15 1.92 -1.55
CA ALA A 15 13.84 0.82 -2.24
C ALA A 15 13.46 0.74 -3.72
N HIS A 16 12.17 0.92 -4.07
CA HIS A 16 11.73 0.99 -5.46
C HIS A 16 12.36 2.16 -6.24
N LYS A 17 12.48 3.34 -5.61
CA LYS A 17 13.17 4.50 -6.21
C LYS A 17 14.66 4.25 -6.46
N ASN A 18 15.26 3.33 -5.70
CA ASN A 18 16.64 2.87 -5.90
C ASN A 18 16.75 1.68 -6.89
N GLY A 19 15.67 1.35 -7.61
CA GLY A 19 15.68 0.35 -8.68
C GLY A 19 15.25 -1.06 -8.27
N ALA A 20 14.83 -1.28 -7.02
CA ALA A 20 14.32 -2.59 -6.61
C ALA A 20 13.03 -2.96 -7.36
N THR A 21 12.96 -4.18 -7.88
CA THR A 21 11.76 -4.69 -8.56
C THR A 21 10.68 -5.09 -7.55
N GLN A 22 9.42 -5.15 -8.00
CA GLN A 22 8.30 -5.59 -7.16
C GLN A 22 8.47 -7.03 -6.61
N VAL A 23 9.22 -7.88 -7.32
CA VAL A 23 9.51 -9.25 -6.89
C VAL A 23 10.52 -9.25 -5.74
N GLN A 24 11.60 -8.47 -5.87
CA GLN A 24 12.59 -8.31 -4.81
C GLN A 24 11.94 -7.74 -3.55
N LEU A 25 11.18 -6.64 -3.69
CA LEU A 25 10.46 -6.03 -2.57
C LEU A 25 9.47 -6.98 -1.88
N ALA A 26 8.80 -7.86 -2.64
CA ALA A 26 7.89 -8.85 -2.07
C ALA A 26 8.64 -9.85 -1.17
N ASN A 27 9.81 -10.31 -1.63
CA ASN A 27 10.65 -11.23 -0.89
C ASN A 27 11.30 -10.55 0.33
N ASP A 28 11.88 -9.37 0.14
CA ASP A 28 12.63 -8.65 1.18
C ASP A 28 11.75 -8.21 2.35
N PHE A 29 10.51 -7.78 2.06
CA PHE A 29 9.57 -7.31 3.07
C PHE A 29 8.55 -8.38 3.51
N GLY A 30 8.57 -9.58 2.92
CA GLY A 30 7.65 -10.67 3.28
C GLY A 30 6.18 -10.40 2.94
N TYR A 31 5.91 -9.63 1.87
CA TYR A 31 4.55 -9.30 1.44
C TYR A 31 4.23 -9.86 0.05
N SER A 32 2.95 -10.05 -0.23
CA SER A 32 2.52 -10.42 -1.58
C SER A 32 2.92 -9.36 -2.61
N ARG A 33 3.25 -9.77 -3.83
CA ARG A 33 3.51 -8.84 -4.95
C ARG A 33 2.35 -7.85 -5.17
N ARG A 34 1.11 -8.27 -4.95
CA ARG A 34 -0.07 -7.41 -5.06
C ARG A 34 -0.06 -6.29 -4.00
N THR A 35 0.39 -6.60 -2.79
CA THR A 35 0.54 -5.61 -1.71
C THR A 35 1.59 -4.56 -2.08
N ILE A 36 2.74 -5.00 -2.62
CA ILE A 36 3.79 -4.10 -3.11
C ILE A 36 3.25 -3.21 -4.24
N TYR A 37 2.64 -3.82 -5.27
CA TYR A 37 2.05 -3.09 -6.40
C TYR A 37 1.07 -2.00 -5.93
N ASN A 38 0.12 -2.35 -5.06
CA ASN A 38 -0.87 -1.39 -4.57
C ASN A 38 -0.23 -0.23 -3.78
N THR A 39 0.85 -0.50 -3.04
CA THR A 39 1.58 0.53 -2.29
C THR A 39 2.26 1.52 -3.24
N LEU A 40 2.95 1.01 -4.27
CA LEU A 40 3.62 1.84 -5.27
C LEU A 40 2.63 2.63 -6.13
N LYS A 41 1.51 2.00 -6.53
CA LYS A 41 0.45 2.64 -7.29
C LYS A 41 -0.14 3.84 -6.54
N ARG A 42 -0.51 3.66 -5.28
CA ARG A 42 -1.03 4.74 -4.43
C ARG A 42 -0.04 5.89 -4.28
N TYR A 43 1.24 5.58 -4.10
CA TYR A 43 2.29 6.59 -4.05
C TYR A 43 2.38 7.39 -5.37
N SER A 44 2.32 6.70 -6.53
CA SER A 44 2.34 7.37 -7.83
C SER A 44 1.10 8.25 -8.09
N GLU A 45 -0.03 7.92 -7.49
CA GLU A 45 -1.28 8.68 -7.56
C GLU A 45 -1.31 9.87 -6.57
N GLY A 46 -0.22 10.09 -5.81
CA GLY A 46 -0.12 11.17 -4.83
C GLY A 46 -0.95 10.93 -3.55
N GLU A 47 -1.38 9.70 -3.30
CA GLU A 47 -2.12 9.38 -2.08
C GLU A 47 -1.23 9.44 -0.83
N LYS A 48 -1.82 9.83 0.30
CA LYS A 48 -1.17 9.71 1.61
C LYS A 48 -0.82 8.24 1.89
N LEU A 49 0.35 8.03 2.51
CA LEU A 49 0.82 6.70 2.93
C LEU A 49 0.04 6.14 4.14
N GLU A 50 -0.80 6.96 4.73
CA GLU A 50 -1.67 6.59 5.84
C GLU A 50 -2.82 5.69 5.36
N ASN A 51 -3.39 4.92 6.27
CA ASN A 51 -4.56 4.14 5.93
C ASN A 51 -5.74 5.07 5.71
N ARG A 52 -6.47 4.87 4.61
CA ARG A 52 -7.80 5.45 4.49
C ARG A 52 -8.68 4.85 5.58
N GLU A 53 -9.41 5.71 6.28
CA GLU A 53 -10.57 5.26 6.99
C GLU A 53 -11.47 4.53 5.99
N LYS A 54 -11.88 3.31 6.33
CA LYS A 54 -12.85 2.61 5.51
C LYS A 54 -14.15 3.40 5.65
N SER A 55 -14.52 4.16 4.63
CA SER A 55 -15.88 4.66 4.52
C SER A 55 -16.76 3.43 4.55
N GLY A 56 -17.52 3.25 5.64
CA GLY A 56 -18.45 2.15 5.76
C GLY A 56 -19.37 2.09 4.55
N ARG A 57 -19.93 0.92 4.27
CA ARG A 57 -21.00 0.81 3.28
C ARG A 57 -22.11 1.80 3.71
N PRO A 58 -22.55 2.74 2.86
CA PRO A 58 -23.60 3.67 3.22
C PRO A 58 -24.83 2.87 3.68
N ALA A 59 -25.42 3.28 4.80
CA ALA A 59 -26.64 2.67 5.29
C ALA A 59 -27.76 2.93 4.27
N ILE A 60 -28.45 1.87 3.87
CA ILE A 60 -29.68 2.02 3.07
C ILE A 60 -30.73 2.60 4.01
N ILE A 61 -30.93 3.91 3.94
CA ILE A 61 -32.07 4.58 4.56
C ILE A 61 -33.25 4.39 3.60
N ASN A 62 -34.16 3.47 3.91
CA ASN A 62 -35.46 3.42 3.25
C ASN A 62 -36.25 4.67 3.69
N LEU A 63 -36.60 5.52 2.73
CA LEU A 63 -37.54 6.64 2.88
C LEU A 63 -38.98 6.13 2.80
#